data_AF-A0A935NZ84-F1
#
_entry.id   AF-A0A935NZ84-F1
#
_cell.length_a   1.000
_cell.length_b   1.000
_cell.length_c   1.000
_cell.angle_alpha   90.00
_cell.angle_beta   90.00
_cell.angle_gamma   90.00
#
_symmetry.space_group_name_H-M   'P 1'
#
loop_
_entity.id
_entity.type
_entity.pdbx_description
1 polymer ?
#
loop_
_entity_poly.entity_id
_entity_poly.type
_entity_poly.pdbx_seq_one_letter_code
_entity_poly.pdbx_strand_id
1 'polypeptide(L)'
;MSNRLALFQPRWWRAAIVGRAAIRALVLAVLAVVAVACAGRAHDDEAVVHALEDRVLAPCCWRDPLRDHVSELASALRAELRQRLAAGESSAAIEADLVRRYGERIRALPANGDPRWMIVAAFAALAGAGLFALWRVLHPRTVLVSELSPSSVTGGRRRRSAGERRAV
;
A
#
# COMPACT_ATOMS: atom_id res chain seq x y z
N MET A 1 -32.51 -40.42 26.20
CA MET A 1 -32.54 -38.95 26.30
C MET A 1 -31.24 -38.39 25.72
N SER A 2 -31.16 -38.27 24.40
CA SER A 2 -29.97 -37.80 23.67
C SER A 2 -30.22 -36.37 23.20
N ASN A 3 -29.76 -35.41 24.00
CA ASN A 3 -29.86 -33.98 23.71
C ASN A 3 -28.73 -33.59 22.73
N ARG A 4 -28.96 -33.81 21.43
CA ARG A 4 -28.07 -33.29 20.37
C ARG A 4 -28.63 -31.97 19.85
N LEU A 5 -28.38 -30.90 20.60
CA LEU A 5 -28.46 -29.54 20.06
C LEU A 5 -27.30 -29.37 19.09
N ALA A 6 -27.49 -29.83 17.85
CA ALA A 6 -26.66 -29.46 16.73
C ALA A 6 -26.86 -27.96 16.50
N LEU A 7 -25.96 -27.16 17.05
CA LEU A 7 -25.82 -25.75 16.75
C LEU A 7 -25.55 -25.65 15.24
N PHE A 8 -26.61 -25.41 14.49
CA PHE A 8 -26.62 -25.12 13.06
C PHE A 8 -25.97 -23.76 12.87
N GLN A 9 -24.63 -23.70 12.99
CA GLN A 9 -23.84 -22.48 12.84
C GLN A 9 -23.86 -22.10 11.36
N PRO A 10 -24.68 -21.14 10.96
CA PRO A 10 -24.87 -20.91 9.55
C PRO A 10 -23.66 -20.15 8.99
N ARG A 11 -23.25 -20.53 7.78
CA ARG A 11 -21.98 -20.11 7.16
C ARG A 11 -21.85 -18.58 7.02
N TRP A 12 -22.98 -17.85 7.03
CA TRP A 12 -23.06 -16.39 7.01
C TRP A 12 -22.60 -15.71 8.32
N TRP A 13 -22.57 -16.43 9.45
CA TRP A 13 -22.14 -15.88 10.74
C TRP A 13 -20.62 -15.65 10.81
N ARG A 14 -19.83 -16.55 10.18
CA ARG A 14 -18.38 -16.35 10.01
C ARG A 14 -18.07 -15.17 9.09
N ALA A 15 -18.86 -14.96 8.04
CA ALA A 15 -18.69 -13.82 7.13
C ALA A 15 -18.97 -12.46 7.80
N ALA A 16 -19.98 -12.39 8.68
CA ALA A 16 -20.33 -11.16 9.40
C ALA A 16 -19.28 -10.74 10.44
N ILE A 17 -18.64 -11.70 11.11
CA ILE A 17 -17.58 -11.44 12.10
C ILE A 17 -16.27 -11.05 11.41
N VAL A 18 -15.93 -11.74 10.31
CA VAL A 18 -14.74 -11.43 9.49
C VAL A 18 -14.85 -10.05 8.84
N GLY A 19 -16.04 -9.65 8.39
CA GLY A 19 -16.27 -8.32 7.81
C GLY A 19 -16.03 -7.16 8.79
N ARG A 20 -16.52 -7.28 10.04
CA ARG A 20 -16.33 -6.25 11.07
C ARG A 20 -14.88 -6.16 11.56
N ALA A 21 -14.18 -7.29 11.65
CA ALA A 21 -12.76 -7.32 11.98
C ALA A 21 -11.89 -6.71 10.87
N ALA A 22 -12.22 -6.99 9.60
CA ALA A 22 -11.52 -6.42 8.45
C ALA A 22 -11.68 -4.90 8.35
N ILE A 23 -12.89 -4.37 8.61
CA ILE A 23 -13.13 -2.91 8.62
C ILE A 23 -12.34 -2.24 9.74
N ARG A 24 -12.31 -2.82 10.95
CA ARG A 24 -11.51 -2.28 12.06
C ARG A 24 -10.02 -2.30 11.77
N ALA A 25 -9.51 -3.39 11.19
CA ALA A 25 -8.10 -3.49 10.79
C ALA A 25 -7.75 -2.46 9.71
N LEU A 26 -8.63 -2.23 8.74
CA LEU A 26 -8.45 -1.22 7.70
C LEU A 26 -8.44 0.20 8.30
N VAL A 27 -9.40 0.53 9.17
CA VAL A 27 -9.45 1.84 9.84
C VAL A 27 -8.21 2.08 10.70
N LEU A 28 -7.75 1.08 11.46
CA LEU A 28 -6.53 1.18 12.25
C LEU A 28 -5.28 1.34 11.36
N ALA A 29 -5.21 0.63 10.23
CA ALA A 29 -4.12 0.79 9.28
C ALA A 29 -4.10 2.21 8.66
N VAL A 30 -5.27 2.73 8.27
CA VAL A 30 -5.39 4.11 7.76
C VAL A 30 -4.98 5.12 8.82
N LEU A 31 -5.45 4.97 10.06
CA LEU A 31 -5.08 5.85 11.17
C LEU A 31 -3.57 5.81 11.47
N ALA A 32 -2.95 4.62 11.42
CA ALA A 32 -1.51 4.48 11.59
C ALA A 32 -0.71 5.18 10.49
N VAL A 33 -1.17 5.09 9.22
CA VAL A 33 -0.54 5.81 8.09
C VAL A 33 -0.68 7.32 8.27
N VAL A 34 -1.86 7.80 8.65
CA VAL A 34 -2.09 9.23 8.92
C VAL A 34 -1.24 9.72 10.09
N ALA A 35 -1.12 8.93 11.16
CA ALA A 35 -0.27 9.27 12.31
C ALA A 35 1.22 9.36 11.92
N VAL A 36 1.72 8.44 11.09
CA VAL A 36 3.11 8.48 10.59
C VAL A 36 3.33 9.67 9.64
N ALA A 37 2.34 10.04 8.84
CA ALA A 37 2.43 11.19 7.94
C ALA A 37 2.35 12.54 8.69
N CYS A 38 1.54 12.64 9.75
CA CYS A 38 1.38 13.83 10.57
C CYS A 38 2.44 13.96 11.67
N ALA A 39 3.15 12.88 11.99
CA ALA A 39 4.39 12.93 12.76
C ALA A 39 5.47 13.60 11.89
N GLY A 40 5.32 14.91 11.67
CA GLY A 40 6.37 15.76 11.17
C GLY A 40 7.58 15.49 12.05
N ARG A 41 8.60 14.88 11.44
CA ARG A 41 9.85 14.60 12.14
C ARG A 41 10.37 15.95 12.62
N ALA A 42 10.53 16.11 13.93
CA ALA A 42 11.42 17.11 14.49
C ALA A 42 12.81 16.75 13.97
N HIS A 43 13.12 17.23 12.77
CA HIS A 43 14.44 17.18 12.23
C HIS A 43 15.25 18.18 13.04
N ASP A 44 16.41 17.75 13.54
CA ASP A 44 17.39 18.69 14.05
C ASP A 44 17.76 19.62 12.88
N ASP A 45 17.27 20.85 12.92
CA ASP A 45 17.35 21.80 11.82
C ASP A 45 18.80 21.99 11.37
N GLU A 46 19.75 21.96 12.32
CA GLU A 46 21.17 22.10 12.03
C GLU A 46 21.75 20.88 11.32
N ALA A 47 21.32 19.67 11.69
CA ALA A 47 21.72 18.44 11.00
C ALA A 47 21.20 18.40 9.54
N VAL A 48 20.00 18.92 9.30
CA VAL A 48 19.43 19.03 7.94
C VAL A 48 20.17 20.08 7.12
N VAL A 49 20.49 21.23 7.72
CA VAL A 49 21.29 22.28 7.07
C VAL A 49 22.64 21.72 6.65
N HIS A 50 23.38 21.10 7.55
CA HIS A 50 24.70 20.53 7.23
C HIS A 50 24.62 19.44 6.17
N ALA A 51 23.63 18.55 6.26
CA ALA A 51 23.43 17.51 5.26
C ALA A 51 23.09 18.08 3.87
N LEU A 52 22.49 19.28 3.78
CA LEU A 52 22.25 19.97 2.52
C LEU A 52 23.50 20.71 2.03
N GLU A 53 24.22 21.39 2.90
CA GLU A 53 25.49 22.07 2.59
C GLU A 53 26.57 21.08 2.06
N ASP A 54 26.57 19.83 2.54
CA ASP A 54 27.47 18.76 2.07
C ASP A 54 27.10 18.23 0.67
N ARG A 55 25.85 18.35 0.26
CA ARG A 55 25.36 17.85 -1.05
C ARG A 55 25.46 18.87 -2.17
N VAL A 56 25.75 20.12 -1.84
CA VAL A 56 25.76 21.25 -2.76
C VAL A 56 27.19 21.76 -2.91
N LEU A 57 27.68 21.87 -4.14
CA LEU A 57 28.98 22.47 -4.46
C LEU A 57 28.89 24.00 -4.44
N ALA A 58 29.98 24.66 -4.06
CA ALA A 58 30.09 26.11 -4.13
C ALA A 58 30.16 26.58 -5.61
N PRO A 59 29.26 27.45 -6.11
CA PRO A 59 29.23 27.86 -7.52
C PRO A 59 30.45 28.68 -7.99
N CYS A 60 31.26 29.18 -7.05
CA CYS A 60 32.47 29.94 -7.37
C CYS A 60 33.63 29.06 -7.84
N CYS A 61 33.76 27.83 -7.33
CA CYS A 61 34.88 26.94 -7.63
C CYS A 61 34.47 25.57 -8.21
N TRP A 62 33.22 25.13 -7.99
CA TRP A 62 32.69 23.82 -8.41
C TRP A 62 33.52 22.62 -7.95
N ARG A 63 34.29 22.78 -6.87
CA ARG A 63 35.24 21.77 -6.39
C ARG A 63 34.89 21.27 -5.01
N ASP A 64 34.65 22.20 -4.11
CA ASP A 64 34.43 21.90 -2.70
C ASP A 64 32.94 22.07 -2.36
N PRO A 65 32.40 21.25 -1.44
CA PRO A 65 31.07 21.44 -0.89
C PRO A 65 30.92 22.84 -0.26
N LEU A 66 29.68 23.33 -0.26
CA LEU A 66 29.34 24.64 0.27
C LEU A 66 29.71 24.78 1.76
N ARG A 67 29.70 23.67 2.50
CA ARG A 67 30.10 23.60 3.90
C ARG A 67 31.56 23.97 4.12
N ASP A 68 32.46 23.42 3.31
CA ASP A 68 33.91 23.52 3.51
C ASP A 68 34.51 24.74 2.79
N HIS A 69 33.80 25.26 1.78
CA HIS A 69 34.29 26.39 1.01
C HIS A 69 34.04 27.75 1.69
N VAL A 70 35.08 28.57 1.81
CA VAL A 70 35.02 29.91 2.41
C VAL A 70 35.06 30.98 1.32
N SER A 71 33.90 31.57 1.03
CA SER A 71 33.77 32.77 0.19
C SER A 71 32.55 33.59 0.62
N GLU A 72 32.49 34.85 0.20
CA GLU A 72 31.34 35.72 0.47
C GLU A 72 30.06 35.13 -0.15
N LEU A 73 30.15 34.64 -1.40
CA LEU A 73 29.04 33.96 -2.09
C LEU A 73 28.62 32.68 -1.35
N ALA A 74 29.57 31.86 -0.90
CA ALA A 74 29.25 30.64 -0.15
C ALA A 74 28.54 30.97 1.18
N SER A 75 28.98 32.02 1.86
CA SER A 75 28.39 32.45 3.14
C SER A 75 26.97 32.99 2.94
N ALA A 76 26.73 33.75 1.88
CA ALA A 76 25.40 34.21 1.50
C ALA A 76 24.45 33.05 1.17
N LEU A 77 24.92 32.07 0.38
CA LEU A 77 24.13 30.88 0.07
C LEU A 77 23.81 30.05 1.32
N ARG A 78 24.79 29.85 2.21
CA ARG A 78 24.59 29.17 3.50
C ARG A 78 23.53 29.86 4.37
N ALA A 79 23.48 31.18 4.36
CA ALA A 79 22.43 31.95 5.04
C ALA A 79 21.06 31.75 4.36
N GLU A 80 21.01 31.77 3.02
CA GLU A 80 19.78 31.49 2.25
C GLU A 80 19.20 30.11 2.58
N LEU A 81 20.05 29.07 2.60
CA LEU A 81 19.62 27.70 2.91
C LEU A 81 19.00 27.60 4.31
N ARG A 82 19.66 28.18 5.32
CA ARG A 82 19.13 28.20 6.69
C ARG A 82 17.78 28.92 6.76
N GLN A 83 17.65 30.07 6.10
CA GLN A 83 16.41 30.83 6.09
C GLN A 83 15.26 30.04 5.44
N ARG A 84 15.51 29.35 4.32
CA ARG A 84 14.50 28.58 3.61
C ARG A 84 14.09 27.32 4.36
N LEU A 85 15.03 26.63 4.98
CA LEU A 85 14.75 25.49 5.85
C LEU A 85 13.94 25.92 7.08
N ALA A 86 14.29 27.04 7.71
CA ALA A 86 13.53 27.62 8.81
C ALA A 86 12.10 28.07 8.40
N ALA A 87 11.91 28.44 7.13
CA ALA A 87 10.60 28.72 6.56
C ALA A 87 9.76 27.45 6.26
N GLY A 88 10.29 26.24 6.55
CA GLY A 88 9.62 24.97 6.34
C GLY A 88 9.74 24.43 4.91
N GLU A 89 10.62 25.01 4.08
CA GLU A 89 10.85 24.48 2.73
C GLU A 89 11.68 23.19 2.80
N SER A 90 11.32 22.20 1.98
CA SER A 90 12.05 20.93 1.99
C SER A 90 13.42 21.05 1.33
N SER A 91 14.43 20.36 1.87
CA SER A 91 15.80 20.32 1.31
C SER A 91 15.83 19.94 -0.19
N ALA A 92 14.97 19.02 -0.62
CA ALA A 92 14.84 18.63 -2.03
C ALA A 92 14.30 19.76 -2.92
N ALA A 93 13.36 20.58 -2.42
CA ALA A 93 12.84 21.72 -3.16
C ALA A 93 13.90 22.83 -3.30
N ILE A 94 14.66 23.06 -2.23
CA ILE A 94 15.78 24.00 -2.22
C ILE A 94 16.87 23.54 -3.20
N GLU A 95 17.25 22.27 -3.17
CA GLU A 95 18.22 21.69 -4.10
C GLU A 95 17.75 21.76 -5.56
N ALA A 96 16.47 21.48 -5.83
CA ALA A 96 15.90 21.60 -7.17
C ALA A 96 15.92 23.05 -7.69
N ASP A 97 15.67 24.03 -6.81
CA ASP A 97 15.80 25.44 -7.15
C ASP A 97 17.25 25.85 -7.42
N LEU A 98 18.21 25.35 -6.64
CA LEU A 98 19.63 25.56 -6.89
C LEU A 98 20.06 24.95 -8.22
N VAL A 99 19.61 23.73 -8.55
CA VAL A 99 19.87 23.08 -9.84
C VAL A 99 19.27 23.89 -10.99
N ARG A 100 18.08 24.47 -10.80
CA ARG A 100 17.47 25.35 -11.80
C ARG A 100 18.27 26.64 -12.01
N ARG A 101 18.86 27.21 -10.95
CA ARG A 101 19.66 28.45 -11.03
C ARG A 101 21.08 28.23 -11.56
N TYR A 102 21.72 27.14 -11.16
CA TYR A 102 23.16 26.89 -11.34
C TYR A 102 23.49 25.66 -12.20
N GLY A 103 22.47 24.88 -12.59
CA GLY A 103 22.61 23.65 -13.37
C GLY A 103 22.89 22.41 -12.51
N GLU A 104 22.85 21.23 -13.13
CA GLU A 104 23.08 19.93 -12.46
C GLU A 104 24.48 19.81 -11.80
N ARG A 105 25.44 20.60 -12.27
CA ARG A 105 26.81 20.63 -11.72
C ARG A 105 26.85 21.08 -10.25
N ILE A 106 25.79 21.71 -9.74
CA ILE A 106 25.75 22.15 -8.35
C ILE A 106 25.64 21.00 -7.34
N ARG A 107 25.26 19.79 -7.79
CA ARG A 107 25.19 18.63 -6.92
C ARG A 107 26.57 18.02 -6.72
N ALA A 108 26.98 17.83 -5.47
CA ALA A 108 28.23 17.15 -5.11
C ALA A 108 28.16 15.64 -5.39
N LEU A 109 26.98 15.04 -5.23
CA LEU A 109 26.69 13.65 -5.62
C LEU A 109 25.59 13.64 -6.70
N PRO A 110 25.66 12.73 -7.70
CA PRO A 110 24.57 12.57 -8.66
C PRO A 110 23.26 12.28 -7.95
N ALA A 111 22.14 12.77 -8.49
CA ALA A 111 20.83 12.63 -7.86
C ALA A 111 20.42 11.15 -7.74
N ASN A 112 20.69 10.54 -6.60
CA ASN A 112 20.04 9.30 -6.21
C ASN A 112 18.55 9.63 -6.16
N GLY A 113 17.75 9.12 -7.10
CA GLY A 113 16.35 9.51 -7.27
C GLY A 113 15.56 9.53 -5.96
N ASP A 114 14.66 10.51 -5.82
CA ASP A 114 13.93 10.82 -4.58
C ASP A 114 13.34 9.54 -3.93
N PRO A 115 13.88 9.04 -2.81
CA PRO A 115 13.45 7.77 -2.22
C PRO A 115 11.98 7.75 -1.80
N ARG A 116 11.29 8.91 -1.82
CA ARG A 116 9.83 8.99 -1.66
C ARG A 116 9.08 8.14 -2.68
N TRP A 117 9.56 7.98 -3.92
CA TRP A 117 8.88 7.13 -4.90
C TRP A 117 8.83 5.66 -4.46
N MET A 118 9.89 5.18 -3.79
CA MET A 118 9.94 3.81 -3.26
C MET A 118 8.93 3.61 -2.13
N ILE A 119 8.78 4.62 -1.28
CA ILE A 119 7.81 4.62 -0.18
C ILE A 119 6.37 4.61 -0.75
N VAL A 120 6.08 5.47 -1.73
CA VAL A 120 4.78 5.50 -2.42
C VAL A 120 4.49 4.17 -3.11
N ALA A 121 5.48 3.59 -3.80
CA ALA A 121 5.36 2.30 -4.45
C ALA A 121 5.09 1.17 -3.45
N ALA A 122 5.77 1.17 -2.29
CA ALA A 122 5.54 0.19 -1.23
C ALA A 122 4.11 0.28 -0.66
N PHE A 123 3.61 1.48 -0.39
CA PHE A 123 2.23 1.67 0.06
C PHE A 123 1.20 1.27 -0.99
N ALA A 124 1.44 1.60 -2.27
CA ALA A 124 0.57 1.19 -3.37
C ALA A 124 0.52 -0.34 -3.51
N ALA A 125 1.66 -1.01 -3.39
CA ALA A 125 1.74 -2.47 -3.42
C ALA A 125 0.97 -3.11 -2.25
N LEU A 126 1.13 -2.58 -1.04
CA LEU A 126 0.37 -3.03 0.15
C LEU A 126 -1.14 -2.83 -0.02
N ALA A 127 -1.57 -1.67 -0.51
CA ALA A 127 -2.98 -1.39 -0.77
C ALA A 127 -3.55 -2.32 -1.84
N GLY A 128 -2.82 -2.54 -2.93
CA GLY A 128 -3.20 -3.47 -3.99
C GLY A 128 -3.32 -4.91 -3.50
N ALA A 129 -2.38 -5.39 -2.68
CA ALA A 129 -2.41 -6.72 -2.09
C ALA A 129 -3.62 -6.90 -1.16
N GLY A 130 -3.94 -5.89 -0.34
CA GLY A 130 -5.13 -5.88 0.52
C GLY A 130 -6.43 -5.95 -0.28
N LEU A 131 -6.54 -5.16 -1.35
CA LEU A 131 -7.71 -5.15 -2.22
C LEU A 131 -7.91 -6.48 -2.95
N PHE A 132 -6.81 -7.09 -3.41
CA PHE A 132 -6.83 -8.40 -4.07
C PHE A 132 -7.23 -9.53 -3.13
N ALA A 133 -6.69 -9.53 -1.90
CA ALA A 133 -7.09 -10.49 -0.88
C ALA A 133 -8.58 -10.35 -0.52
N LEU A 134 -9.06 -9.12 -0.39
CA LEU A 134 -10.48 -8.83 -0.15
C LEU A 134 -11.35 -9.33 -1.30
N TRP A 135 -10.98 -9.06 -2.55
CA TRP A 135 -11.68 -9.57 -3.73
C TRP A 135 -11.74 -11.10 -3.75
N ARG A 136 -10.64 -11.79 -3.43
CA ARG A 136 -10.60 -13.26 -3.34
C ARG A 136 -11.53 -13.83 -2.27
N VAL A 137 -11.70 -13.14 -1.16
CA VAL A 137 -12.58 -13.57 -0.05
C VAL A 137 -14.05 -13.24 -0.34
N LEU A 138 -14.31 -12.11 -1.00
CA LEU A 138 -15.66 -11.65 -1.35
C LEU A 138 -16.22 -12.26 -2.65
N HIS A 139 -15.37 -12.79 -3.52
CA HIS A 139 -15.77 -13.60 -4.68
C HIS A 139 -15.55 -15.10 -4.39
N PRO A 140 -16.41 -15.75 -3.59
CA PRO A 140 -16.42 -17.20 -3.56
C PRO A 140 -16.71 -17.69 -4.98
N ARG A 141 -15.83 -18.56 -5.50
CA ARG A 141 -16.06 -19.26 -6.75
C ARG A 141 -17.36 -20.02 -6.60
N THR A 142 -18.42 -19.56 -7.26
CA THR A 142 -19.61 -20.35 -7.49
C THR A 142 -19.17 -21.55 -8.31
N VAL A 143 -18.91 -22.66 -7.63
CA VAL A 143 -18.85 -23.96 -8.29
C VAL A 143 -20.28 -24.16 -8.79
N LEU A 144 -20.50 -23.80 -10.06
CA LEU A 144 -21.70 -24.17 -10.80
C LEU A 144 -21.68 -25.69 -10.88
N VAL A 145 -22.28 -26.34 -9.90
CA VAL A 145 -22.71 -27.72 -10.02
C VAL A 145 -23.78 -27.67 -11.11
N SER A 146 -23.39 -28.01 -12.33
CA SER A 146 -24.30 -28.24 -13.45
C SER A 146 -25.14 -29.48 -13.13
N GLU A 147 -26.16 -29.33 -12.29
CA GLU A 147 -27.32 -30.21 -12.27
C GLU A 147 -28.24 -29.83 -13.44
N LEU A 148 -27.84 -30.25 -14.64
CA LEU A 148 -28.74 -30.50 -15.77
C LEU A 148 -28.71 -32.03 -15.90
N SER A 149 -29.76 -32.83 -15.72
CA SER A 149 -31.16 -32.64 -16.07
C SER A 149 -32.01 -33.77 -15.43
N PRO A 150 -33.11 -33.49 -14.71
CA PRO A 150 -34.14 -34.48 -14.43
C PRO A 150 -35.23 -34.37 -15.51
N SER A 151 -34.96 -34.84 -16.72
CA SER A 151 -35.95 -34.84 -17.81
C SER A 151 -36.20 -36.25 -18.34
N SER A 152 -37.10 -36.98 -17.68
CA SER A 152 -38.23 -37.65 -18.35
C SER A 152 -39.06 -38.44 -17.33
N VAL A 153 -39.97 -37.74 -16.66
CA VAL A 153 -41.25 -38.32 -16.25
C VAL A 153 -42.10 -38.49 -17.52
N THR A 154 -43.06 -39.42 -17.46
CA THR A 154 -44.20 -39.68 -18.37
C THR A 154 -43.90 -40.71 -19.45
N GLY A 155 -44.58 -41.85 -19.60
CA GLY A 155 -45.81 -42.38 -19.03
C GLY A 155 -46.36 -43.35 -20.08
N GLY A 156 -46.66 -44.61 -19.74
CA GLY A 156 -47.02 -45.61 -20.75
C GLY A 156 -47.60 -46.91 -20.20
N ARG A 157 -48.93 -46.95 -20.16
CA ARG A 157 -49.83 -48.01 -19.73
C ARG A 157 -49.74 -49.33 -20.55
N ARG A 158 -49.92 -50.48 -19.86
CA ARG A 158 -50.63 -51.75 -20.23
C ARG A 158 -49.74 -52.99 -19.99
N ARG A 159 -50.06 -53.91 -19.07
CA ARG A 159 -51.13 -54.94 -18.97
C ARG A 159 -50.68 -56.31 -19.52
N ARG A 160 -50.97 -57.36 -18.71
CA ARG A 160 -50.95 -58.83 -18.99
C ARG A 160 -49.55 -59.45 -18.86
N SER A 161 -49.34 -60.65 -18.30
CA SER A 161 -50.20 -61.77 -17.89
C SER A 161 -49.32 -62.73 -17.07
N ALA A 162 -49.82 -63.28 -15.96
CA ALA A 162 -50.02 -64.71 -15.72
C ALA A 162 -48.87 -65.66 -16.09
N GLY A 163 -48.41 -66.45 -15.11
CA GLY A 163 -47.49 -67.58 -15.25
C GLY A 163 -46.61 -67.70 -14.01
N GLU A 164 -47.06 -68.25 -12.89
CA GLU A 164 -47.20 -69.70 -12.64
C GLU A 164 -45.88 -70.48 -12.69
N ARG A 165 -45.40 -70.88 -11.50
CA ARG A 165 -44.83 -72.20 -11.09
C ARG A 165 -44.06 -72.02 -9.77
N ARG A 166 -44.60 -72.51 -8.64
CA ARG A 166 -44.21 -73.77 -7.92
C ARG A 166 -42.71 -73.80 -7.55
N ALA A 167 -42.36 -73.65 -6.27
CA ALA A 167 -42.26 -74.72 -5.28
C ALA A 167 -41.30 -75.83 -5.73
N VAL A 168 -40.09 -75.87 -5.15
CA VAL A 168 -39.63 -76.80 -4.10
C VAL A 168 -38.46 -76.13 -3.38
#